data_AF-A0A941SNA6-F1
#
_entry.id   AF-A0A941SNA6-F1
#
_cell.length_a   1.000
_cell.length_b   1.000
_cell.length_c   1.000
_cell.angle_alpha   90.00
_cell.angle_beta   90.00
_cell.angle_gamma   90.00
#
_symmetry.space_group_name_H-M   'P 1'
#
loop_
_entity.id
_entity.type
_entity.pdbx_description
1 polymer ?
#
loop_
_entity_poly.entity_id
_entity_poly.type
_entity_poly.pdbx_seq_one_letter_code
_entity_poly.pdbx_strand_id
1 'polypeptide(L)'
;PPVLEESNNSLNLASDDAIRLAAKTYRIVSPARFVTGAPNWRSYLWMNYSKPAVPDRTLLPKNQAEAQIWNRFIKEGWQNGVQQANAIFASNLNRLRRDYNGMVLYRKMLAQNMVSAPYVAKADLGVTGDSHEMRIDDQVLRITANSELQTDSSKWQPILTNPQRDLNP
;
A
#
# COMPACT_ATOMS: atom_id res chain seq x y z
N PRO A 1 9.15 6.21 1.72
CA PRO A 1 9.64 5.82 0.37
C PRO A 1 8.43 5.60 -0.55
N PRO A 2 8.58 5.72 -1.87
CA PRO A 2 7.50 5.38 -2.80
C PRO A 2 7.27 3.86 -2.81
N VAL A 3 6.07 3.47 -3.25
CA VAL A 3 5.68 2.06 -3.43
C VAL A 3 5.66 1.76 -4.93
N LEU A 4 6.48 0.81 -5.36
CA LEU A 4 6.50 0.33 -6.74
C LEU A 4 5.77 -1.02 -6.88
N GLU A 5 5.26 -1.28 -8.07
CA GLU A 5 4.65 -2.55 -8.44
C GLU A 5 5.35 -3.08 -9.70
N GLU A 6 5.67 -4.36 -9.67
CA GLU A 6 6.22 -5.10 -10.81
C GLU A 6 5.13 -6.06 -11.31
N SER A 7 4.88 -6.00 -12.61
CA SER A 7 4.06 -6.97 -13.34
C SER A 7 4.93 -7.69 -14.34
N ASN A 8 4.92 -9.02 -14.29
CA ASN A 8 5.64 -9.86 -15.25
C ASN A 8 4.69 -10.30 -16.36
N ASN A 9 5.21 -10.38 -17.59
CA ASN A 9 4.51 -10.90 -18.76
C ASN A 9 3.16 -10.22 -19.01
N SER A 10 3.15 -8.89 -19.04
CA SER A 10 1.93 -8.15 -19.35
C SER A 10 1.65 -8.20 -20.86
N LEU A 11 0.50 -8.75 -21.23
CA LEU A 11 -0.07 -8.68 -22.56
C LEU A 11 -1.19 -7.63 -22.54
N ASN A 12 -1.11 -6.66 -23.44
CA ASN A 12 -2.16 -5.67 -23.63
C ASN A 12 -2.55 -5.63 -25.11
N LEU A 13 -3.82 -5.87 -25.40
CA LEU A 13 -4.38 -5.70 -26.74
C LEU A 13 -4.60 -4.20 -26.94
N ALA A 14 -3.68 -3.56 -27.68
CA ALA A 14 -3.70 -2.11 -27.85
C ALA A 14 -4.79 -1.67 -28.86
N SER A 15 -5.11 -2.55 -29.81
CA SER A 15 -6.18 -2.42 -30.80
C SER A 15 -6.49 -3.78 -31.42
N ASP A 16 -7.56 -3.88 -32.21
CA ASP A 16 -7.94 -5.13 -32.93
C ASP A 16 -6.80 -5.69 -33.79
N ASP A 17 -5.88 -4.83 -34.25
CA ASP A 17 -4.75 -5.20 -35.13
C ASP A 17 -3.37 -5.19 -34.43
N ALA A 18 -3.28 -4.90 -33.13
CA ALA A 18 -1.98 -4.81 -32.45
C ALA A 18 -1.97 -5.35 -31.01
N ILE A 19 -1.05 -6.30 -30.77
CA ILE A 19 -0.75 -6.85 -29.45
C ILE A 19 0.56 -6.26 -28.94
N ARG A 20 0.55 -5.69 -27.72
CA ARG A 20 1.75 -5.24 -27.02
C ARG A 20 2.13 -6.23 -25.93
N LEU A 21 3.36 -6.73 -26.01
CA LEU A 21 3.95 -7.63 -25.04
C LEU A 21 5.07 -6.91 -24.29
N ALA A 22 5.08 -7.02 -22.96
CA ALA A 22 6.21 -6.59 -22.15
C ALA A 22 6.58 -7.71 -21.16
N ALA A 23 7.86 -8.06 -21.12
CA ALA A 23 8.37 -9.05 -20.17
C ALA A 23 8.22 -8.57 -18.73
N LYS A 24 8.44 -7.27 -18.49
CA LYS A 24 8.27 -6.63 -17.19
C LYS A 24 7.72 -5.23 -17.34
N THR A 25 6.80 -4.87 -16.46
CA THR A 25 6.23 -3.53 -16.36
C THR A 25 6.36 -3.05 -14.92
N TYR A 26 6.96 -1.88 -14.74
CA TYR A 26 7.11 -1.23 -13.44
C TYR A 26 6.20 -0.02 -13.35
N ARG A 27 5.56 0.17 -12.19
CA ARG A 27 4.69 1.31 -11.94
C ARG A 27 4.89 1.84 -10.53
N ILE A 28 4.92 3.17 -10.38
CA ILE A 28 4.86 3.81 -9.07
C ILE A 28 3.39 3.90 -8.65
N VAL A 29 3.02 3.16 -7.61
CA VAL A 29 1.64 3.10 -7.10
C VAL A 29 1.38 4.19 -6.07
N SER A 30 2.38 4.54 -5.27
CA SER A 30 2.29 5.60 -4.27
C SER A 30 3.58 6.42 -4.25
N PRO A 31 3.50 7.76 -4.32
CA PRO A 31 4.68 8.62 -4.28
C PRO A 31 5.32 8.64 -2.90
N ALA A 32 6.54 9.17 -2.81
CA ALA A 32 7.20 9.41 -1.55
C ALA A 32 6.46 10.47 -0.73
N ARG A 33 6.37 10.28 0.59
CA ARG A 33 5.78 11.23 1.53
C ARG A 33 6.55 11.25 2.83
N PHE A 34 6.50 12.38 3.52
CA PHE A 34 7.01 12.48 4.89
C PHE A 34 6.16 11.65 5.83
N VAL A 35 6.82 10.89 6.70
CA VAL A 35 6.19 10.13 7.77
C VAL A 35 7.00 10.37 9.04
N THR A 36 6.33 10.60 10.17
CA THR A 36 6.98 10.82 11.47
C THR A 36 7.49 9.52 12.09
N GLY A 37 6.97 8.37 11.64
CA GLY A 37 7.43 7.04 12.02
C GLY A 37 7.26 6.05 10.87
N ALA A 38 7.99 4.95 10.92
CA ALA A 38 7.84 3.87 9.94
C ALA A 38 6.41 3.30 9.99
N PRO A 39 5.79 2.97 8.84
CA PRO A 39 4.50 2.29 8.81
C PRO A 39 4.56 1.01 9.64
N ASN A 40 3.56 0.79 10.50
CA ASN A 40 3.47 -0.42 11.31
C ASN A 40 2.48 -1.41 10.68
N TRP A 41 2.67 -2.71 10.88
CA TRP A 41 1.73 -3.72 10.38
C TRP A 41 0.32 -3.54 10.97
N ARG A 42 0.21 -2.93 12.16
CA ARG A 42 -1.05 -2.67 12.85
C ARG A 42 -1.95 -1.73 12.05
N SER A 43 -1.41 -0.74 11.36
CA SER A 43 -2.21 0.19 10.55
C SER A 43 -2.89 -0.49 9.36
N TYR A 44 -2.44 -1.69 8.99
CA TYR A 44 -3.03 -2.49 7.93
C TYR A 44 -3.99 -3.55 8.48
N LEU A 45 -3.57 -4.28 9.52
CA LEU A 45 -4.29 -5.47 9.98
C LEU A 45 -5.22 -5.21 11.17
N TRP A 46 -4.95 -4.18 11.97
CA TRP A 46 -5.72 -3.87 13.15
C TRP A 46 -6.87 -2.92 12.80
N MET A 47 -8.03 -3.50 12.51
CA MET A 47 -9.25 -2.72 12.23
C MET A 47 -10.04 -2.49 13.50
N ASN A 48 -10.46 -1.24 13.69
CA ASN A 48 -11.32 -0.87 14.81
C ASN A 48 -12.78 -1.12 14.41
N TYR A 49 -13.42 -2.09 15.05
CA TYR A 49 -14.84 -2.37 14.88
C TYR A 49 -15.60 -1.93 16.12
N SER A 50 -16.67 -1.17 15.93
CA SER A 50 -17.59 -0.82 17.00
C SER A 50 -18.49 -2.02 17.32
N LYS A 51 -18.93 -2.11 18.58
CA LYS A 51 -19.92 -3.12 18.98
C LYS A 51 -21.23 -2.84 18.22
N PRO A 52 -21.85 -3.85 17.60
CA PRO A 52 -23.13 -3.67 16.92
C PRO A 52 -24.23 -3.30 17.91
N ALA A 53 -25.16 -2.44 17.49
CA ALA A 53 -26.34 -2.09 18.26
C ALA A 53 -27.29 -3.30 18.36
N VAL A 54 -27.98 -3.43 19.50
CA VAL A 54 -28.99 -4.46 19.69
C VAL A 54 -30.23 -4.07 18.85
N PRO A 55 -30.85 -5.00 18.10
CA PRO A 55 -32.04 -4.69 17.32
C PRO A 55 -33.21 -4.28 18.24
N ASP A 56 -34.11 -3.45 17.71
CA ASP A 56 -35.34 -3.05 18.40
C ASP A 56 -36.18 -4.29 18.74
N ARG A 57 -36.80 -4.29 19.91
CA ARG A 57 -37.67 -5.38 20.38
C ARG A 57 -38.83 -5.67 19.43
N THR A 58 -39.27 -4.67 18.66
CA THR A 58 -40.32 -4.81 17.64
C THR A 58 -39.95 -5.74 16.49
N LEU A 59 -38.65 -5.93 16.24
CA LEU A 59 -38.13 -6.81 15.19
C LEU A 59 -37.97 -8.26 15.64
N LEU A 60 -38.19 -8.55 16.94
CA LEU A 60 -38.06 -9.90 17.46
C LEU A 60 -39.26 -10.77 17.01
N PRO A 61 -39.02 -12.06 16.69
CA PRO A 61 -40.08 -12.96 16.26
C PRO A 61 -41.14 -13.14 17.35
N LYS A 62 -42.41 -13.08 16.97
CA LYS A 62 -43.55 -13.21 17.91
C LYS A 62 -44.16 -14.60 17.93
N ASN A 63 -44.04 -15.34 16.82
CA ASN A 63 -44.58 -16.69 16.67
C ASN A 63 -43.48 -17.72 16.31
N GLN A 64 -43.82 -19.00 16.43
CA GLN A 64 -42.85 -20.09 16.22
C GLN A 64 -42.36 -20.17 14.76
N ALA A 65 -43.20 -19.82 13.78
CA ALA A 65 -42.84 -19.82 12.36
C ALA A 65 -41.80 -18.71 12.04
N GLU A 66 -42.03 -17.49 12.53
CA GLU A 66 -41.09 -16.37 12.46
C GLU A 66 -39.79 -16.70 13.18
N ALA A 67 -39.86 -17.36 14.35
CA ALA A 67 -38.66 -17.77 15.08
C ALA A 67 -37.78 -18.75 14.29
N GLN A 68 -38.39 -19.68 13.55
CA GLN A 68 -37.65 -20.60 12.66
C GLN A 68 -36.95 -19.84 11.53
N ILE A 69 -37.66 -18.90 10.89
CA ILE A 69 -37.11 -18.08 9.80
C ILE A 69 -35.99 -17.17 10.32
N TRP A 70 -36.22 -16.51 11.46
CA TRP A 70 -35.25 -15.67 12.16
C TRP A 70 -33.96 -16.43 12.45
N ASN A 71 -34.06 -17.59 13.10
CA ASN A 71 -32.90 -18.40 13.44
C ASN A 71 -32.12 -18.86 12.21
N ARG A 72 -32.82 -19.17 11.11
CA ARG A 72 -32.17 -19.51 9.83
C ARG A 72 -31.36 -18.34 9.28
N PHE A 73 -31.96 -17.16 9.16
CA PHE A 73 -31.28 -15.99 8.60
C PHE A 73 -30.21 -15.40 9.52
N ILE A 74 -30.35 -15.54 10.84
CA ILE A 74 -29.26 -15.20 11.78
C ILE A 74 -28.05 -16.10 11.53
N LYS A 75 -28.25 -17.41 11.34
CA LYS A 75 -27.16 -18.34 11.02
C LYS A 75 -26.49 -18.00 9.68
N GLU A 76 -27.30 -17.68 8.67
CA GLU A 76 -26.80 -17.27 7.35
C GLU A 76 -26.05 -15.93 7.42
N GLY A 77 -26.62 -14.92 8.08
CA GLY A 77 -25.99 -13.62 8.30
C GLY A 77 -24.69 -13.72 9.09
N TRP A 78 -24.61 -14.63 10.05
CA TRP A 78 -23.36 -14.94 10.76
C TRP A 78 -22.29 -15.49 9.81
N GLN A 79 -22.64 -16.46 8.96
CA GLN A 79 -21.71 -17.01 7.98
C GLN A 79 -21.24 -15.96 6.96
N ASN A 80 -22.17 -15.14 6.45
CA ASN A 80 -21.86 -14.05 5.55
C ASN A 80 -20.95 -13.00 6.20
N GLY A 81 -21.19 -12.66 7.47
CA GLY A 81 -20.33 -11.76 8.25
C GLY A 81 -18.91 -12.29 8.41
N VAL A 82 -18.76 -13.59 8.70
CA VAL A 82 -17.44 -14.25 8.77
C VAL A 82 -16.72 -14.21 7.42
N GLN A 83 -17.43 -14.51 6.32
CA GLN A 83 -16.86 -14.43 4.97
C GLN A 83 -16.42 -13.01 4.62
N GLN A 84 -17.26 -12.02 4.92
CA GLN A 84 -16.94 -10.61 4.71
C GLN A 84 -15.71 -10.17 5.51
N ALA A 85 -15.64 -10.56 6.78
CA ALA A 85 -14.48 -10.28 7.64
C ALA A 85 -13.19 -10.89 7.07
N ASN A 86 -13.25 -12.13 6.60
CA ASN A 86 -12.11 -12.80 5.96
C ASN A 86 -11.67 -12.09 4.67
N ALA A 87 -12.62 -11.66 3.83
CA ALA A 87 -12.33 -10.92 2.60
C ALA A 87 -11.67 -9.57 2.91
N ILE A 88 -12.17 -8.85 3.91
CA ILE A 88 -11.59 -7.58 4.38
C ILE A 88 -10.16 -7.81 4.91
N PHE A 89 -9.93 -8.84 5.73
CA PHE A 89 -8.60 -9.20 6.22
C PHE A 89 -7.63 -9.54 5.08
N ALA A 90 -8.06 -10.35 4.11
CA ALA A 90 -7.25 -10.74 2.96
C ALA A 90 -6.86 -9.52 2.11
N SER A 91 -7.80 -8.60 1.87
CA SER A 91 -7.53 -7.34 1.14
C SER A 91 -6.47 -6.50 1.85
N ASN A 92 -6.60 -6.34 3.17
CA ASN A 92 -5.64 -5.57 3.96
C ASN A 92 -4.26 -6.22 4.02
N LEU A 93 -4.21 -7.54 4.13
CA LEU A 93 -2.95 -8.30 4.05
C LEU A 93 -2.28 -8.12 2.69
N ASN A 94 -3.05 -8.17 1.60
CA ASN A 94 -2.53 -7.92 0.25
C ASN A 94 -2.00 -6.49 0.11
N ARG A 95 -2.67 -5.49 0.71
CA ARG A 95 -2.18 -4.12 0.73
C ARG A 95 -0.85 -3.99 1.48
N LEU A 96 -0.73 -4.62 2.66
CA LEU A 96 0.52 -4.67 3.41
C LEU A 96 1.65 -5.30 2.60
N ARG A 97 1.40 -6.46 1.98
CA ARG A 97 2.39 -7.16 1.14
C ARG A 97 2.82 -6.31 -0.05
N ARG A 98 1.86 -5.68 -0.75
CA ARG A 98 2.13 -4.77 -1.88
C ARG A 98 3.02 -3.62 -1.45
N ASP A 99 2.66 -2.91 -0.38
CA ASP A 99 3.39 -1.74 0.08
C ASP A 99 4.81 -2.11 0.54
N TYR A 100 4.95 -3.19 1.31
CA TYR A 100 6.24 -3.68 1.77
C TYR A 100 7.15 -4.09 0.61
N ASN A 101 6.67 -4.99 -0.26
CA ASN A 101 7.44 -5.47 -1.40
C ASN A 101 7.77 -4.33 -2.36
N GLY A 102 6.84 -3.39 -2.55
CA GLY A 102 7.06 -2.23 -3.41
C GLY A 102 8.10 -1.27 -2.88
N MET A 103 8.20 -1.09 -1.56
CA MET A 103 9.28 -0.30 -0.94
C MET A 103 10.64 -1.02 -1.02
N VAL A 104 10.67 -2.35 -0.95
CA VAL A 104 11.90 -3.14 -1.15
C VAL A 104 12.35 -3.07 -2.61
N LEU A 105 11.41 -3.23 -3.55
CA LEU A 105 11.64 -3.08 -4.99
C LEU A 105 12.19 -1.69 -5.31
N TYR A 106 11.60 -0.63 -4.74
CA TYR A 106 12.13 0.73 -4.85
C TYR A 106 13.62 0.80 -4.50
N ARG A 107 14.02 0.25 -3.33
CA ARG A 107 15.42 0.30 -2.89
C ARG A 107 16.35 -0.44 -3.85
N LYS A 108 15.91 -1.59 -4.37
CA LYS A 108 16.65 -2.35 -5.37
C LYS A 108 16.82 -1.56 -6.67
N MET A 109 15.74 -0.99 -7.19
CA MET A 109 15.75 -0.22 -8.44
C MET A 109 16.52 1.09 -8.32
N LEU A 110 16.49 1.73 -7.15
CA LEU A 110 17.31 2.91 -6.85
C LEU A 110 18.80 2.56 -6.90
N ALA A 111 19.21 1.43 -6.32
CA ALA A 111 20.60 0.95 -6.39
C ALA A 111 21.02 0.59 -7.83
N GLN A 112 20.07 0.18 -8.67
CA GLN A 112 20.29 -0.10 -10.10
C GLN A 112 20.15 1.14 -10.99
N ASN A 113 19.92 2.33 -10.41
CA ASN A 113 19.70 3.58 -11.13
C ASN A 113 18.51 3.54 -12.13
N MET A 114 17.52 2.68 -11.85
CA MET A 114 16.28 2.54 -12.63
C MET A 114 15.16 3.47 -12.13
N VAL A 115 15.29 4.01 -10.93
CA VAL A 115 14.34 4.94 -10.30
C VAL A 115 15.12 6.07 -9.63
N SER A 116 14.65 7.31 -9.76
CA SER A 116 15.26 8.46 -9.08
C SER A 116 14.81 8.58 -7.61
N ALA A 117 15.70 9.06 -6.75
CA ALA A 117 15.34 9.45 -5.39
C ALA A 117 14.46 10.72 -5.41
N PRO A 118 13.50 10.86 -4.48
CA PRO A 118 12.75 12.09 -4.35
C PRO A 118 13.67 13.22 -3.90
N TYR A 119 13.48 14.43 -4.44
CA TYR A 119 14.26 15.59 -4.06
C TYR A 119 13.53 16.39 -2.97
N VAL A 120 14.23 16.64 -1.86
CA VAL A 120 13.72 17.40 -0.71
C VAL A 120 14.45 18.73 -0.65
N ALA A 121 13.70 19.83 -0.75
CA ALA A 121 14.19 21.16 -0.47
C ALA A 121 13.99 21.48 1.02
N LYS A 122 14.98 22.15 1.60
CA LYS A 122 14.97 22.67 2.96
C LYS A 122 15.02 24.20 2.90
N ALA A 123 14.19 24.86 3.69
CA ALA A 123 14.22 26.30 3.91
C ALA A 123 14.39 26.57 5.42
N ASP A 124 15.44 27.29 5.78
CA ASP A 124 15.70 27.69 7.16
C ASP A 124 15.08 29.08 7.39
N LEU A 125 14.16 29.17 8.35
CA LEU A 125 13.41 30.39 8.68
C LEU A 125 13.98 31.12 9.91
N GLY A 126 14.92 30.50 10.64
CA GLY A 126 15.59 31.10 11.78
C GLY A 126 14.70 31.15 13.03
N VAL A 127 14.35 32.35 13.48
CA VAL A 127 13.42 32.54 14.61
C VAL A 127 12.11 33.08 14.07
N THR A 128 11.04 32.30 14.22
CA THR A 128 9.68 32.66 13.79
C THR A 128 8.74 32.68 14.98
N GLY A 129 7.69 33.49 14.97
CA GLY A 129 6.76 33.56 16.10
C GLY A 129 5.91 34.82 16.13
N ASP A 130 5.05 34.90 17.14
CA ASP A 130 4.25 36.06 17.49
C ASP A 130 4.39 36.40 18.98
N SER A 131 3.46 37.18 19.54
CA SER A 131 3.48 37.58 20.96
C SER A 131 3.22 36.43 21.95
N HIS A 132 2.74 35.28 21.51
CA HIS A 132 2.34 34.14 22.35
C HIS A 132 3.09 32.84 22.02
N GLU A 133 3.75 32.72 20.87
CA GLU A 133 4.54 31.54 20.49
C GLU A 133 5.84 31.94 19.76
N MET A 134 6.97 31.33 20.13
CA MET A 134 8.27 31.51 19.46
C MET A 134 8.86 30.15 19.09
N ARG A 135 9.32 30.02 17.85
CA ARG A 135 10.08 28.88 17.32
C ARG A 135 11.51 29.33 17.06
N ILE A 136 12.47 28.55 17.55
CA ILE A 136 13.90 28.77 17.37
C ILE A 136 14.44 27.65 16.49
N ASP A 137 15.27 27.99 15.51
CA ASP A 137 15.74 27.07 14.46
C ASP A 137 14.57 26.46 13.68
N ASP A 138 13.63 27.32 13.25
CA ASP A 138 12.48 26.90 12.46
C ASP A 138 12.91 26.54 11.03
N GLN A 139 12.50 25.36 10.57
CA GLN A 139 12.92 24.77 9.30
C GLN A 139 11.73 24.11 8.60
N VAL A 140 11.60 24.38 7.31
CA VAL A 140 10.55 23.78 6.47
C VAL A 140 11.19 22.85 5.45
N LEU A 141 10.74 21.59 5.46
CA LEU A 141 11.13 20.57 4.49
C LEU A 141 9.98 20.32 3.51
N ARG A 142 10.27 20.33 2.21
CA ARG A 142 9.28 20.06 1.15
C ARG A 142 9.86 19.14 0.10
N ILE A 143 9.11 18.10 -0.29
CA ILE A 143 9.41 17.31 -1.48
C ILE A 143 9.07 18.18 -2.71
N THR A 144 10.07 18.52 -3.49
CA THR A 144 9.92 19.37 -4.69
C THR A 144 9.97 18.56 -5.99
N ALA A 145 10.54 17.35 -5.96
CA ALA A 145 10.43 16.38 -7.06
C ALA A 145 10.15 14.97 -6.52
N ASN A 146 9.23 14.27 -7.16
CA ASN A 146 8.91 12.88 -6.84
C ASN A 146 9.89 11.93 -7.52
N SER A 147 9.90 10.67 -7.07
CA SER A 147 10.61 9.60 -7.78
C SER A 147 10.01 9.35 -9.15
N GLU A 148 10.88 9.14 -10.13
CA GLU A 148 10.53 8.88 -11.53
C GLU A 148 11.27 7.62 -12.02
N LEU A 149 10.64 6.89 -12.95
CA LEU A 149 11.24 5.73 -13.60
C LEU A 149 12.19 6.18 -14.71
N GLN A 150 13.41 5.65 -14.73
CA GLN A 150 14.38 5.92 -15.79
C GLN A 150 14.08 5.02 -17.00
N THR A 151 13.59 5.60 -18.08
CA THR A 151 13.30 4.86 -19.33
C THR A 151 14.54 4.59 -20.17
N ASP A 152 15.60 5.37 -19.98
CA ASP A 152 16.88 5.19 -20.68
C ASP A 152 17.70 4.08 -20.01
N SER A 153 17.69 2.90 -20.64
CA SER A 153 18.38 1.70 -20.15
C SER A 153 19.90 1.82 -20.08
N SER A 154 20.52 2.75 -20.82
CA SER A 154 21.97 2.96 -20.81
C SER A 154 22.48 3.47 -19.46
N LYS A 155 21.60 4.10 -18.67
CA LYS A 155 21.90 4.64 -17.35
C LYS A 155 21.75 3.61 -16.24
N TRP A 156 21.22 2.43 -16.54
CA TRP A 156 20.96 1.38 -15.57
C TRP A 156 22.26 0.66 -15.18
N GLN A 157 22.35 0.28 -13.92
CA GLN A 157 23.46 -0.51 -13.40
C GLN A 157 23.01 -1.96 -13.18
N PRO A 158 23.51 -2.93 -13.97
CA PRO A 158 23.16 -4.32 -13.76
C PRO A 158 23.78 -4.84 -12.46
N ILE A 159 23.00 -5.61 -11.69
CA ILE A 159 23.57 -6.36 -10.56
C ILE A 159 24.22 -7.62 -11.14
N LEU A 160 25.54 -7.65 -11.12
CA LEU A 160 26.30 -8.87 -11.43
C LEU A 160 26.24 -9.79 -10.21
N THR A 161 25.24 -10.67 -10.13
CA THR A 161 25.25 -11.79 -9.19
C THR A 161 26.20 -12.86 -9.74
N ASN A 162 27.38 -13.00 -9.15
CA ASN A 162 28.34 -14.04 -9.52
C ASN A 162 27.74 -15.42 -9.16
N PRO A 163 27.46 -16.31 -10.12
CA PRO A 163 26.74 -17.58 -9.88
C PRO A 163 27.55 -18.63 -9.09
N GLN A 164 28.79 -18.34 -8.70
CA GLN A 164 29.70 -19.32 -8.08
C GLN A 164 29.43 -19.65 -6.60
N ARG A 165 28.39 -19.08 -5.95
CA ARG A 165 28.16 -19.30 -4.51
C ARG A 165 27.10 -20.35 -4.17
N ASP A 166 26.43 -20.95 -5.16
CA ASP A 166 25.37 -21.96 -4.97
C ASP A 166 25.83 -23.40 -5.26
N LEU A 167 27.14 -23.62 -5.44
CA LEU A 167 27.75 -24.94 -5.57
C LEU A 167 28.70 -25.18 -4.40
N ASN A 168 28.15 -25.56 -3.26
CA ASN A 168 28.91 -26.41 -2.34
C ASN A 168 27.94 -27.46 -1.73
N PRO A 169 28.18 -28.76 -1.95
CA PRO A 169 27.35 -29.85 -1.42
C PRO A 169 27.44 -29.98 0.11
#